data_AF-A0A1Q8W312-F1
#
_entry.id   AF-A0A1Q8W312-F1
#
_cell.length_a   1.000
_cell.length_b   1.000
_cell.length_c   1.000
_cell.angle_alpha   90.00
_cell.angle_beta   90.00
_cell.angle_gamma   90.00
#
_symmetry.space_group_name_H-M   'P 1'
#
loop_
_entity.id
_entity.type
_entity.pdbx_description
1 polymer ?
#
loop_
_entity_poly.entity_id
_entity_poly.type
_entity_poly.pdbx_seq_one_letter_code
_entity_poly.pdbx_strand_id
1 'polypeptide(L)'
;MNPVDELLAAESDRDKRARELGAALTALLGDVEIYRRAWKQALAAGFARTDLLRVGFIDPAKLPRPRRASAAPPAREAPAATSPRTESDS
;
A
#
# COMPACT_ATOMS: atom_id res chain seq x y z
N MET A 1 11.77 -0.88 33.89
CA MET A 1 11.31 -1.42 32.59
C MET A 1 12.55 -1.79 31.79
N ASN A 2 12.53 -2.90 31.05
CA ASN A 2 13.70 -3.37 30.29
C ASN A 2 13.71 -2.67 28.91
N PRO A 3 14.82 -2.05 28.48
CA PRO A 3 14.89 -1.31 27.21
C PRO A 3 14.60 -2.17 25.97
N VAL A 4 14.84 -3.48 26.04
CA VAL A 4 14.50 -4.42 24.96
C VAL A 4 12.97 -4.53 24.79
N ASP A 5 12.23 -4.55 25.90
CA ASP A 5 10.77 -4.66 25.87
C ASP A 5 10.12 -3.41 25.27
N GLU A 6 10.69 -2.24 25.54
CA GLU A 6 10.25 -0.96 24.95
C GLU A 6 10.47 -0.93 23.43
N LEU A 7 11.61 -1.44 22.96
CA LEU A 7 11.93 -1.51 21.53
C LEU A 7 10.97 -2.45 20.80
N LEU A 8 10.71 -3.64 21.37
CA LEU A 8 9.76 -4.61 20.82
C LEU A 8 8.33 -4.04 20.77
N ALA A 9 7.91 -3.32 21.81
CA ALA A 9 6.62 -2.65 21.82
C ALA A 9 6.52 -1.56 20.73
N ALA A 10 7.57 -0.77 20.54
CA ALA A 10 7.63 0.26 19.50
C ALA A 10 7.62 -0.34 18.09
N GLU A 11 8.34 -1.44 17.86
CA GLU A 11 8.33 -2.17 16.58
C GLU A 11 6.92 -2.72 16.29
N SER A 12 6.26 -3.30 17.30
CA SER A 12 4.88 -3.79 17.18
C SER A 12 3.89 -2.67 16.84
N ASP A 13 4.00 -1.48 17.45
CA ASP A 13 3.15 -0.33 17.14
C ASP A 13 3.37 0.16 15.70
N ARG A 14 4.63 0.24 15.26
CA ARG A 14 4.98 0.60 13.87
C ARG A 14 4.34 -0.37 12.88
N ASP A 15 4.46 -1.66 13.15
CA ASP A 15 3.89 -2.74 12.35
C ASP A 15 2.37 -2.69 12.29
N LYS A 16 1.72 -2.42 13.43
CA LYS A 16 0.27 -2.23 13.50
C LYS A 16 -0.18 -1.05 12.65
N ARG A 17 0.48 0.11 12.80
CA ARG A 17 0.17 1.33 12.01
C ARG A 17 0.38 1.11 10.51
N ALA A 18 1.40 0.35 10.12
CA ALA A 18 1.64 0.02 8.72
C ALA A 18 0.48 -0.81 8.13
N ARG A 19 -0.03 -1.80 8.88
CA ARG A 19 -1.19 -2.61 8.47
C ARG A 19 -2.46 -1.76 8.40
N GLU A 20 -2.71 -0.91 9.39
CA GLU A 20 -3.87 0.00 9.41
C GLU A 20 -3.84 0.96 8.21
N LEU A 21 -2.68 1.55 7.90
CA LEU A 21 -2.51 2.42 6.74
C LEU A 21 -2.74 1.65 5.42
N GLY A 22 -2.25 0.42 5.31
CA GLY A 22 -2.49 -0.44 4.14
C GLY A 22 -3.97 -0.79 3.95
N ALA A 23 -4.68 -1.08 5.04
CA ALA A 23 -6.13 -1.31 5.02
C ALA A 23 -6.90 -0.05 4.60
N ALA A 24 -6.55 1.11 5.16
CA ALA A 24 -7.15 2.39 4.78
C ALA A 24 -6.90 2.75 3.31
N LEU A 25 -5.69 2.50 2.79
CA LEU A 25 -5.38 2.70 1.38
C LEU A 25 -6.23 1.77 0.49
N THR A 26 -6.39 0.51 0.89
CA THR A 26 -7.20 -0.46 0.15
C THR A 26 -8.66 -0.02 0.09
N ALA A 27 -9.22 0.42 1.24
CA ALA A 27 -10.57 0.96 1.31
C ALA A 27 -10.73 2.20 0.43
N LEU A 28 -9.81 3.17 0.51
CA LEU A 28 -9.81 4.37 -0.31
C LEU A 28 -9.82 4.07 -1.81
N LEU A 29 -9.00 3.11 -2.25
CA LEU A 29 -8.96 2.70 -3.66
C LEU A 29 -10.28 2.03 -4.09
N GLY A 30 -10.95 1.30 -3.20
CA GLY A 30 -12.29 0.76 -3.43
C GLY A 30 -13.33 1.87 -3.63
N ASP A 31 -13.34 2.87 -2.75
CA ASP A 31 -14.26 4.00 -2.80
C ASP A 31 -14.06 4.86 -4.05
N VAL A 32 -12.80 5.07 -4.46
CA VAL A 32 -12.47 5.75 -5.73
C VAL A 32 -13.10 5.02 -6.93
N GLU A 33 -13.14 3.69 -6.91
CA GLU A 33 -13.68 2.91 -8.01
C GLU A 33 -15.22 2.92 -8.03
N ILE A 34 -15.84 2.95 -6.84
CA ILE A 34 -17.28 3.20 -6.71
C ILE A 34 -17.62 4.58 -7.27
N TYR A 35 -16.86 5.62 -6.89
CA TYR A 35 -17.05 6.97 -7.39
C TYR A 35 -16.91 7.08 -8.92
N ARG A 36 -15.89 6.43 -9.50
CA ARG A 36 -15.70 6.38 -10.97
C ARG A 36 -16.91 5.76 -11.68
N ARG A 37 -17.52 4.72 -11.10
CA ARG A 37 -18.73 4.10 -11.66
C ARG A 37 -19.93 5.03 -11.57
N ALA A 38 -20.16 5.64 -10.41
CA ALA A 38 -21.23 6.61 -10.22
C ALA A 38 -21.10 7.81 -11.18
N TRP A 39 -19.89 8.32 -11.37
CA TRP A 39 -19.60 9.36 -12.35
C TRP A 39 -19.99 8.95 -13.77
N LYS A 40 -19.61 7.74 -14.21
CA LYS A 40 -19.99 7.22 -15.53
C LYS A 40 -21.51 7.07 -15.67
N GLN A 41 -22.19 6.61 -14.62
CA GLN A 41 -23.64 6.50 -14.60
C GLN A 41 -24.31 7.87 -14.69
N ALA A 42 -23.80 8.89 -14.00
CA ALA A 42 -24.28 10.25 -14.12
C ALA A 42 -24.11 10.79 -15.55
N LEU A 43 -22.95 10.59 -16.18
CA LEU A 43 -22.77 10.98 -17.57
C LEU A 43 -23.73 10.24 -18.52
N ALA A 44 -23.95 8.94 -18.30
CA ALA A 44 -24.91 8.15 -19.08
C ALA A 44 -26.37 8.58 -18.87
N ALA A 45 -26.69 9.13 -17.68
CA ALA A 45 -27.99 9.71 -17.36
C ALA A 45 -28.17 11.14 -17.92
N GLY A 46 -27.18 11.70 -18.64
CA GLY A 46 -27.27 12.98 -19.32
C GLY A 46 -26.68 14.17 -18.56
N PHE A 47 -26.04 13.96 -17.40
CA PHE A 47 -25.35 15.05 -16.72
C PHE A 47 -24.10 15.49 -17.50
N ALA A 48 -23.96 16.78 -17.76
CA ALA A 48 -22.76 17.32 -18.38
C ALA A 48 -21.59 17.33 -17.39
N ARG A 49 -20.39 16.93 -17.85
CA ARG A 49 -19.16 16.96 -17.05
C ARG A 49 -18.90 18.34 -16.44
N THR A 50 -19.11 19.41 -17.20
CA THR A 50 -18.91 20.79 -16.72
C THR A 50 -19.81 21.14 -15.54
N ASP A 51 -21.03 20.62 -15.53
CA ASP A 51 -21.99 20.92 -14.46
C ASP A 51 -21.62 20.18 -13.18
N LEU A 52 -21.21 18.90 -13.31
CA LEU A 52 -20.67 18.13 -12.19
C LEU A 52 -19.45 18.82 -11.57
N LEU A 53 -18.52 19.31 -12.40
CA LEU A 53 -17.35 20.04 -11.91
C LEU A 53 -17.72 21.39 -11.29
N ARG A 54 -18.72 22.10 -11.85
CA ARG A 54 -19.18 23.39 -11.33
C ARG A 54 -19.77 23.27 -9.93
N VAL A 55 -20.49 22.18 -9.65
CA VAL A 55 -21.07 21.92 -8.32
C VAL A 55 -20.07 21.29 -7.33
N GLY A 56 -18.81 21.10 -7.75
CA GLY A 56 -17.71 20.72 -6.85
C GLY A 56 -17.35 19.24 -6.85
N PHE A 57 -17.91 18.42 -7.75
CA PHE A 57 -17.45 17.03 -7.88
C PHE A 57 -16.00 16.97 -8.39
N ILE A 58 -15.22 16.03 -7.84
CA ILE A 58 -13.82 15.84 -8.23
C ILE A 58 -13.76 15.08 -9.56
N ASP A 59 -12.96 15.56 -10.49
CA ASP A 59 -12.69 14.83 -11.73
C ASP A 59 -12.10 13.44 -11.43
N PRO A 60 -12.71 12.33 -11.88
CA PRO A 60 -12.19 11.00 -11.61
C PRO A 60 -10.77 10.75 -12.14
N ALA A 61 -10.31 11.53 -13.11
CA ALA A 61 -8.93 11.47 -13.61
C ALA A 61 -7.91 12.00 -12.60
N LYS A 62 -8.32 12.85 -11.66
CA LYS A 62 -7.49 13.41 -10.59
C LYS A 62 -7.44 12.53 -9.34
N LEU A 63 -8.26 11.47 -9.28
CA LEU A 63 -8.28 10.55 -8.14
C LEU A 63 -7.11 9.57 -8.17
N PRO A 64 -6.65 9.11 -6.99
CA PRO A 64 -5.60 8.10 -6.89
C PRO A 64 -5.88 6.88 -7.78
N ARG A 65 -4.87 6.40 -8.48
CA ARG A 65 -4.94 5.15 -9.22
C ARG A 65 -4.17 4.09 -8.47
N PRO A 66 -4.65 2.83 -8.43
CA PRO A 66 -3.82 1.72 -7.99
C PRO A 66 -2.56 1.73 -8.86
N ARG A 67 -1.40 2.10 -8.29
CA ARG A 67 -0.12 1.85 -8.95
C ARG A 67 0.00 0.34 -9.00
N ARG A 68 0.27 -0.23 -10.18
CA ARG A 68 0.79 -1.60 -10.26
C ARG A 68 2.02 -1.60 -9.38
N ALA A 69 2.00 -2.40 -8.31
CA ALA A 69 3.20 -2.66 -7.55
C ALA A 69 4.18 -3.27 -8.56
N SER A 70 5.20 -2.51 -8.98
CA SER A 70 6.36 -3.12 -9.60
C SER A 70 6.85 -4.13 -8.58
N ALA A 71 6.85 -5.41 -8.97
CA ALA A 71 7.32 -6.49 -8.12
C ALA A 71 8.65 -6.04 -7.50
N ALA A 72 8.70 -5.99 -6.17
CA ALA A 72 9.94 -5.73 -5.48
C ALA A 72 10.96 -6.76 -6.00
N PRO A 73 12.20 -6.35 -6.32
CA PRO A 73 13.24 -7.32 -6.67
C PRO A 73 13.34 -8.32 -5.52
N PRO A 74 13.49 -9.63 -5.82
CA PRO A 74 13.54 -10.65 -4.78
C PRO A 74 14.62 -10.26 -3.76
N ALA A 75 14.28 -10.39 -2.48
CA ALA A 75 15.20 -10.13 -1.38
C ALA A 75 16.51 -10.87 -1.68
N ARG A 76 17.61 -10.12 -1.71
CA ARG A 76 18.95 -10.65 -1.96
C ARG A 76 19.19 -11.80 -0.97
N GLU A 77 19.22 -13.02 -1.51
CA GLU A 77 19.56 -14.22 -0.77
C GLU A 77 20.90 -13.97 -0.06
N ALA A 78 20.89 -14.10 1.27
CA ALA A 78 22.09 -13.93 2.07
C ALA A 78 23.14 -14.98 1.62
N PRO A 79 24.42 -14.61 1.45
CA PRO A 79 25.43 -15.56 1.03
C PRO A 79 25.56 -16.67 2.07
N ALA A 80 25.51 -17.92 1.60
CA ALA A 80 25.66 -19.11 2.42
C ALA A 80 26.93 -19.01 3.28
N ALA A 81 26.77 -19.17 4.59
CA ALA A 81 27.88 -19.25 5.52
C ALA A 81 28.76 -20.46 5.14
N THR A 82 29.97 -20.18 4.68
CA THR A 82 31.01 -21.18 4.44
C THR A 82 31.38 -21.81 5.78
N SER A 83 31.03 -23.09 5.98
CA SER A 83 31.44 -23.85 7.16
C SER A 83 32.98 -23.90 7.26
N PRO A 84 33.55 -23.80 8.47
CA PRO A 84 35.00 -23.87 8.64
C PRO A 84 35.48 -25.30 8.38
N ARG A 85 36.52 -25.41 7.55
CA ARG A 85 37.24 -26.65 7.24
C ARG A 85 37.92 -27.17 8.52
N THR A 86 37.48 -28.31 9.01
CA THR A 86 38.17 -29.04 10.08
C THR A 86 39.46 -29.62 9.52
N GLU A 87 40.58 -29.02 9.88
CA GLU A 87 41.91 -29.62 9.71
C GLU A 87 42.09 -30.60 10.87
N SER A 88 41.96 -31.89 10.59
CA SER A 88 42.36 -32.96 11.51
C SER A 88 43.64 -33.58 10.96
N ASP A 89 44.75 -33.18 11.58
CA ASP A 89 46.06 -33.80 11.48
C ASP A 89 46.09 -35.01 12.44
N SER A 90 46.36 -36.21 11.90
CA SER A 90 46.90 -37.40 12.60
C SER A 90 47.26 -38.49 11.58
#